data_AF-A0A0P1EWV9-F1
#
_entry.id   AF-A0A0P1EWV9-F1
#
_cell.length_a   1.000
_cell.length_b   1.000
_cell.length_c   1.000
_cell.angle_alpha   90.00
_cell.angle_beta   90.00
_cell.angle_gamma   90.00
#
_symmetry.space_group_name_H-M   'P 1'
#
loop_
_entity.id
_entity.type
_entity.pdbx_description
1 polymer ?
#
loop_
_entity_poly.entity_id
_entity_poly.type
_entity_poly.pdbx_seq_one_letter_code
_entity_poly.pdbx_strand_id
1 'polypeptide(L)' 'MKRISALALLLALFGFAGCTDPDHYPISGQECGPDDPVKDLSPSDCLPPV' A
#
# COMPACT_ATOMS: atom_id res chain seq x y z
N MET A 1 20.29 -15.99 27.33
CA MET A 1 19.34 -14.85 27.30
C MET A 1 19.70 -13.80 26.26
N LYS A 2 20.92 -13.21 26.28
CA LYS A 2 21.31 -12.14 25.34
C LYS A 2 21.21 -12.51 23.84
N ARG A 3 21.54 -13.76 23.48
CA ARG A 3 21.44 -14.30 22.11
C ARG A 3 19.99 -14.44 21.63
N ILE A 4 19.09 -14.89 22.51
CA ILE A 4 17.66 -15.09 22.22
C ILE A 4 16.98 -13.74 22.03
N SER A 5 17.31 -12.76 22.87
CA SER A 5 16.77 -11.40 22.77
C SER A 5 17.22 -10.69 21.48
N ALA A 6 18.47 -10.91 21.04
CA ALA A 6 18.94 -10.40 19.74
C ALA A 6 18.21 -11.05 18.54
N LEU A 7 17.94 -12.35 18.62
CA LEU A 7 17.19 -13.07 17.58
C LEU A 7 15.74 -12.61 17.49
N ALA A 8 15.08 -12.39 18.63
CA ALA A 8 13.72 -11.85 18.67
C ALA A 8 13.61 -10.45 18.07
N LEU A 9 14.60 -9.58 18.32
CA LEU A 9 14.65 -8.24 17.75
C LEU A 9 14.83 -8.27 16.22
N LEU A 10 15.67 -9.16 15.71
CA LEU A 10 15.84 -9.36 14.27
C LEU A 10 14.53 -9.84 13.62
N LEU A 11 13.86 -10.83 14.19
CA LEU A 11 12.59 -11.33 13.68
C LEU A 11 11.50 -10.26 13.67
N ALA A 12 11.44 -9.40 14.70
CA ALA A 12 10.50 -8.30 14.75
C ALA A 12 10.72 -7.30 13.60
N LEU A 13 11.97 -6.96 13.27
CA LEU A 13 12.27 -6.01 12.18
C LEU A 13 11.88 -6.53 10.80
N PHE A 14 12.07 -7.83 10.54
CA PHE A 14 11.70 -8.43 9.25
C PHE A 14 10.20 -8.70 9.11
N GLY A 15 9.47 -8.90 10.22
CA GLY A 15 8.02 -9.13 10.19
C GLY A 15 7.20 -7.95 9.63
N PHE A 16 7.69 -6.72 9.77
CA PHE A 16 6.99 -5.52 9.27
C PHE A 16 7.16 -5.27 7.77
N ALA A 17 8.16 -5.87 7.12
CA ALA A 17 8.40 -5.66 5.68
C ALA A 17 7.30 -6.25 4.78
N GLY A 18 6.47 -7.17 5.31
CA GLY A 18 5.33 -7.75 4.60
C GLY A 18 4.01 -6.98 4.76
N CYS A 19 3.96 -5.90 5.55
CA CYS A 19 2.75 -5.07 5.68
C CYS A 19 2.54 -4.09 4.54
N THR A 20 3.55 -3.90 3.67
CA THR A 20 3.37 -3.12 2.45
C THR A 20 2.97 -4.10 1.36
N ASP A 21 1.72 -4.03 0.91
CA ASP A 21 1.30 -4.68 -0.34
C ASP A 21 1.76 -3.76 -1.48
N PRO A 22 2.82 -4.05 -2.24
CA PRO A 22 3.25 -3.14 -3.30
C PRO A 22 2.31 -3.17 -4.52
N ASP A 23 1.50 -4.22 -4.66
CA ASP A 23 0.64 -4.47 -5.83
C ASP A 23 -0.85 -4.21 -5.50
N HIS A 24 -1.13 -3.23 -4.65
CA HIS A 24 -2.49 -2.78 -4.33
C HIS A 24 -2.89 -1.53 -5.12
N TYR A 25 -4.18 -1.27 -5.20
CA TYR A 25 -4.67 0.03 -5.68
C TYR A 25 -4.15 1.14 -4.75
N PRO A 26 -3.69 2.28 -5.29
CA PRO A 26 -3.75 2.66 -6.70
C PRO A 26 -2.59 2.12 -7.55
N ILE A 27 -2.89 1.80 -8.82
CA ILE A 27 -1.90 1.31 -9.81
C ILE A 27 -0.73 2.30 -9.98
N SER A 28 -0.96 3.59 -9.72
CA SER A 28 0.09 4.62 -9.74
C SER A 28 1.07 4.55 -8.56
N GLY A 29 0.73 3.83 -7.48
CA GLY A 29 1.50 3.76 -6.24
C GLY A 29 1.47 5.04 -5.39
N GLN A 30 0.67 6.05 -5.77
CA GLN A 30 0.54 7.31 -5.03
C GLN A 30 -0.70 7.30 -4.13
N GLU A 31 -0.53 7.60 -2.85
CA GLU A 31 -1.66 7.67 -1.92
C GLU A 31 -2.72 8.68 -2.38
N CYS A 32 -4.00 8.30 -2.27
CA CYS A 32 -5.11 9.18 -2.62
C CYS A 32 -5.18 10.38 -1.66
N GLY A 33 -5.11 11.58 -2.22
CA GLY A 33 -5.12 12.84 -1.47
C GLY A 33 -6.51 13.49 -1.36
N PRO A 34 -6.63 14.59 -0.58
CA PRO A 34 -7.86 15.37 -0.50
C PRO A 34 -8.29 15.97 -1.84
N ASP A 35 -7.33 16.22 -2.75
CA ASP A 35 -7.54 16.82 -4.06
C ASP A 35 -7.48 15.77 -5.20
N ASP A 36 -7.60 14.48 -4.87
CA ASP A 36 -7.54 13.41 -5.85
C ASP A 36 -8.74 13.49 -6.83
N PRO A 37 -8.50 13.62 -8.15
CA PRO A 37 -9.55 13.77 -9.15
C PRO A 37 -10.47 12.54 -9.23
N VAL A 38 -10.06 11.39 -8.71
CA VAL A 38 -10.90 10.18 -8.62
C VAL A 38 -12.18 10.45 -7.80
N LYS A 39 -12.17 11.43 -6.90
CA LYS A 39 -13.34 11.79 -6.07
C LYS A 39 -14.54 12.26 -6.87
N ASP A 40 -14.28 12.95 -7.97
CA ASP A 40 -15.32 13.51 -8.83
C ASP A 40 -15.65 12.59 -10.01
N LEU A 41 -14.99 11.43 -10.10
CA LEU A 41 -15.17 10.47 -11.18
C LEU A 41 -16.48 9.69 -11.00
N SER A 42 -17.31 9.68 -12.04
CA SER A 42 -18.50 8.85 -12.12
C SER A 42 -18.25 7.59 -12.97
N PRO A 43 -18.99 6.49 -12.78
CA PRO A 43 -18.86 5.31 -13.63
C PRO A 43 -19.05 5.58 -15.13
N SER A 44 -19.84 6.60 -15.48
CA SER A 44 -20.04 7.04 -16.86
C SER A 44 -18.78 7.61 -17.52
N ASP A 45 -17.82 8.12 -16.74
CA ASP A 45 -16.58 8.70 -17.27
C ASP A 45 -15.57 7.63 -17.71
N CYS A 46 -15.80 6.35 -17.35
CA CYS A 46 -14.95 5.22 -17.68
C CYS A 46 -15.49 4.35 -18.82
N LEU A 47 -16.49 4.83 -19.57
CA LEU A 47 -17.01 4.09 -20.72
C LEU A 47 -16.03 4.13 -21.90
N PRO A 48 -15.76 2.99 -22.56
CA PRO A 48 -14.93 2.97 -23.76
C PRO A 48 -15.56 3.81 -24.88
N PRO A 49 -14.77 4.46 -25.73
CA PRO A 49 -15.29 5.20 -26.88
C PRO A 49 -16.06 4.25 -27.81
N VAL A 50 -17.19 4.73 -28.32
CA VAL A 50 -18.03 4.05 -29.32
C VAL A 50 -17.60 4.38 -30.74
#